data_AF-A0A9P8PMC5-F1
#
_entry.id   AF-A0A9P8PMC5-F1
#
_cell.length_a   1.000
_cell.length_b   1.000
_cell.length_c   1.000
_cell.angle_alpha   90.00
_cell.angle_beta   90.00
_cell.angle_gamma   90.00
#
_symmetry.space_group_name_H-M   'P 1'
#
loop_
_entity.id
_entity.type
_entity.pdbx_description
1 polymer ?
#
loop_
_entity_poly.entity_id
_entity_poly.type
_entity_poly.pdbx_seq_one_letter_code
_entity_poly.pdbx_strand_id
1 'polypeptide(L)'
;MTTEVPKQDDELNDARIEIYVRMNDDHEKDYCFSVGIDDDFHSLLKIFDTLTLSLRPSIFYKQKPIGFKISNDPGYLTENGGLLFTSKSSDNSKPVKLSDKISEHCWPGHLVLPVWKEDNFKFYNFSLILLLWLYTDLPDTWSPTPGICLTNQVSKILSIIIENVFNNSKLAADIYAETIPYSTGLTAQYVFFSVHILKIIFIFLFAWTGLYNPYSINPLVNAKVPKLDESKKNDLIAVGWTGSRKATIDEFREFYREYRIKEVGGIVKASRAGLFETLGNPGITLSENEGFQSDLKNETRLTDLKSSNLFTLNYEFFEEIGVEFEKLLSGSSTNPNQDIKNFRKYGPLKSSKIIKDIYSHRKQVQLESAKEK
;
A
#
# COMPACT_ATOMS: atom_id res chain seq x y z
N MET A 1 -22.34 -46.91 0.67
CA MET A 1 -21.71 -45.58 0.68
C MET A 1 -22.24 -44.84 -0.54
N THR A 2 -23.32 -44.10 -0.33
CA THR A 2 -23.90 -43.20 -1.32
C THR A 2 -23.03 -41.96 -1.39
N THR A 3 -22.32 -41.80 -2.50
CA THR A 3 -21.68 -40.54 -2.91
C THR A 3 -22.79 -39.56 -3.23
N GLU A 4 -23.03 -38.61 -2.33
CA GLU A 4 -23.85 -37.43 -2.64
C GLU A 4 -23.09 -36.60 -3.68
N VAL A 5 -23.69 -36.45 -4.85
CA VAL A 5 -23.29 -35.45 -5.84
C VAL A 5 -23.61 -34.08 -5.21
N PRO A 6 -22.66 -33.14 -5.10
CA PRO A 6 -22.95 -31.82 -4.54
C PRO A 6 -24.04 -31.16 -5.38
N LYS A 7 -25.03 -30.55 -4.74
CA LYS A 7 -26.07 -29.79 -5.43
C LYS A 7 -25.42 -28.56 -6.06
N GLN A 8 -25.76 -28.31 -7.32
CA GLN A 8 -25.29 -27.20 -8.15
C GLN A 8 -25.51 -25.80 -7.52
N ASP A 9 -26.38 -25.69 -6.51
CA ASP A 9 -26.64 -24.46 -5.75
C ASP A 9 -25.56 -24.14 -4.70
N ASP A 10 -24.78 -25.12 -4.22
CA ASP A 10 -23.71 -24.89 -3.24
C ASP A 10 -22.43 -24.34 -3.90
N GLU A 11 -22.18 -24.63 -5.18
CA GLU A 11 -21.01 -24.11 -5.92
C GLU A 11 -21.13 -22.61 -6.24
N LEU A 12 -22.35 -22.11 -6.49
CA LEU A 12 -22.58 -20.68 -6.74
C LEU A 12 -22.36 -19.83 -5.47
N ASN A 13 -22.65 -20.38 -4.29
CA ASN A 13 -22.40 -19.72 -3.00
C ASN A 13 -20.90 -19.65 -2.63
N ASP A 14 -20.04 -20.40 -3.31
CA ASP A 14 -18.58 -20.41 -3.07
C ASP A 14 -17.79 -19.71 -4.19
N ALA A 15 -18.47 -19.03 -5.12
CA ALA A 15 -17.79 -18.23 -6.13
C ALA A 15 -17.09 -17.03 -5.47
N ARG A 16 -15.78 -16.92 -5.75
CA ARG A 16 -14.92 -15.85 -5.19
C ARG A 16 -14.20 -15.12 -6.30
N ILE A 17 -14.00 -13.82 -6.10
CA ILE A 17 -13.12 -12.99 -6.93
C ILE A 17 -11.99 -12.45 -6.08
N GLU A 18 -10.83 -12.23 -6.71
CA GLU A 18 -9.72 -11.55 -6.06
C GLU A 18 -9.79 -10.05 -6.32
N ILE A 19 -9.56 -9.23 -5.30
CA ILE A 19 -9.42 -7.78 -5.40
C ILE A 19 -8.14 -7.35 -4.71
N TYR A 20 -7.67 -6.14 -4.97
CA TYR A 20 -6.53 -5.56 -4.28
C TYR A 20 -6.97 -4.37 -3.46
N VAL A 21 -6.45 -4.23 -2.24
CA VAL A 21 -6.71 -3.07 -1.38
C VAL A 21 -5.40 -2.35 -1.12
N ARG A 22 -5.31 -1.08 -1.53
CA ARG A 22 -4.15 -0.21 -1.26
C ARG A 22 -4.20 0.31 0.16
N MET A 23 -3.27 -0.13 0.99
CA MET A 23 -3.16 0.40 2.35
C MET A 23 -2.30 1.66 2.36
N ASN A 24 -2.65 2.64 3.20
CA ASN A 24 -1.84 3.84 3.42
C ASN A 24 -1.60 4.72 2.16
N ASP A 25 -2.42 4.59 1.13
CA ASP A 25 -2.19 5.21 -0.19
C ASP A 25 -0.80 4.91 -0.79
N ASP A 26 -0.23 3.77 -0.39
CA ASP A 26 1.11 3.34 -0.76
C ASP A 26 1.01 2.27 -1.85
N HIS A 27 1.47 2.59 -3.06
CA HIS A 27 1.43 1.71 -4.22
C HIS A 27 2.30 0.45 -4.07
N GLU A 28 3.21 0.40 -3.10
CA GLU A 28 3.94 -0.83 -2.76
C GLU A 28 3.12 -1.78 -1.87
N LYS A 29 1.99 -1.32 -1.33
CA LYS A 29 1.14 -2.00 -0.35
C LYS A 29 -0.25 -2.34 -0.90
N ASP A 30 -0.29 -2.81 -2.14
CA ASP A 30 -1.49 -3.32 -2.79
C ASP A 30 -1.71 -4.80 -2.45
N TYR A 31 -2.43 -5.09 -1.37
CA TYR A 31 -2.62 -6.46 -0.88
C TYR A 31 -3.81 -7.16 -1.52
N CYS A 32 -3.65 -8.42 -1.87
CA CYS A 32 -4.69 -9.23 -2.50
C CYS A 32 -5.61 -9.89 -1.46
N PHE A 33 -6.91 -9.69 -1.65
CA PHE A 33 -7.99 -10.29 -0.88
C PHE A 33 -8.90 -11.10 -1.78
N SER A 34 -9.29 -12.28 -1.33
CA SER A 34 -10.33 -13.08 -1.96
C SER A 34 -11.65 -12.76 -1.29
N VAL A 35 -12.64 -12.30 -2.05
CA VAL A 35 -13.99 -11.92 -1.59
C VAL A 35 -15.04 -12.77 -2.31
N GLY A 36 -16.14 -13.06 -1.64
CA GLY A 36 -17.28 -13.72 -2.26
C GLY A 36 -17.97 -12.82 -3.28
N ILE A 37 -18.66 -13.41 -4.25
CA ILE A 37 -19.42 -12.63 -5.24
C ILE A 37 -20.55 -11.79 -4.62
N ASP A 38 -21.08 -12.21 -3.47
CA ASP A 38 -22.15 -11.53 -2.74
C ASP A 38 -21.65 -10.61 -1.62
N ASP A 39 -20.33 -10.54 -1.40
CA ASP A 39 -19.76 -9.63 -0.41
C ASP A 39 -19.96 -8.17 -0.84
N ASP A 40 -20.32 -7.33 0.12
CA ASP A 40 -20.44 -5.88 -0.04
C ASP A 40 -19.15 -5.16 0.35
N PHE A 41 -19.04 -3.87 0.00
CA PHE A 41 -17.91 -3.05 0.44
C PHE A 41 -17.85 -2.86 1.96
N HIS A 42 -18.95 -3.03 2.68
CA HIS A 42 -18.98 -2.97 4.14
C HIS A 42 -18.14 -4.07 4.78
N SER A 43 -18.18 -5.29 4.21
CA SER A 43 -17.41 -6.44 4.67
C SER A 43 -15.90 -6.16 4.73
N LEU A 44 -15.37 -5.34 3.81
CA LEU A 44 -13.96 -4.95 3.76
C LEU A 44 -13.51 -4.15 4.99
N LEU A 45 -14.43 -3.53 5.74
CA LEU A 45 -14.09 -2.85 7.00
C LEU A 45 -13.52 -3.82 8.04
N LYS A 46 -13.89 -5.12 7.98
CA LYS A 46 -13.38 -6.18 8.87
C LYS A 46 -11.86 -6.35 8.75
N ILE A 47 -11.27 -5.99 7.61
CA ILE A 47 -9.82 -5.99 7.40
C ILE A 47 -9.13 -5.10 8.45
N PHE A 48 -9.69 -3.92 8.70
CA PHE A 48 -9.14 -2.92 9.64
C PHE A 48 -9.42 -3.25 11.11
N ASP A 49 -10.40 -4.12 11.37
CA ASP A 49 -10.64 -4.69 12.71
C ASP A 49 -9.68 -5.82 13.03
N THR A 50 -9.43 -6.68 12.05
CA THR A 50 -8.60 -7.87 12.19
C THR A 50 -7.12 -7.51 12.23
N LEU A 51 -6.69 -6.62 11.33
CA LEU A 51 -5.34 -6.08 11.32
C LEU A 51 -5.23 -4.99 12.38
N THR A 52 -4.77 -5.38 13.58
CA THR A 52 -4.41 -4.44 14.65
C THR A 52 -3.09 -3.71 14.35
N LEU A 53 -2.96 -3.20 13.13
CA LEU A 53 -1.85 -2.41 12.60
C LEU A 53 -2.37 -1.02 12.24
N SER A 54 -1.49 -0.01 12.22
CA SER A 54 -1.88 1.31 11.74
C SER A 54 -1.81 1.35 10.23
N LEU A 55 -2.96 1.11 9.58
CA LEU A 55 -3.11 1.11 8.12
C LEU A 55 -3.55 2.47 7.56
N ARG A 56 -3.88 3.41 8.45
CA ARG A 56 -4.24 4.80 8.13
C ARG A 56 -3.01 5.60 7.68
N PRO A 57 -3.15 6.65 6.86
CA PRO A 57 -2.05 7.50 6.39
C PRO A 57 -1.14 8.02 7.51
N SER A 58 -1.74 8.52 8.59
CA SER A 58 -1.01 9.10 9.71
C SER A 58 -1.85 9.13 10.99
N ILE A 59 -1.25 9.57 12.10
CA ILE A 59 -1.96 9.64 13.39
C ILE A 59 -3.17 10.58 13.38
N PHE A 60 -3.23 11.49 12.39
CA PHE A 60 -4.28 12.49 12.21
C PHE A 60 -5.51 11.96 11.51
N TYR A 61 -5.54 10.69 11.10
CA TYR A 61 -6.72 10.06 10.52
C TYR A 61 -7.44 9.16 11.52
N LYS A 62 -8.72 8.88 11.27
CA LYS A 62 -9.45 7.83 11.99
C LYS A 62 -8.79 6.47 11.75
N GLN A 63 -8.92 5.56 12.73
CA GLN A 63 -8.29 4.24 12.66
C GLN A 63 -8.89 3.33 11.59
N LYS A 64 -10.17 3.55 11.27
CA LYS A 64 -10.89 2.88 10.20
C LYS A 64 -11.22 3.86 9.08
N PRO A 65 -11.23 3.42 7.82
CA PRO A 65 -11.77 4.21 6.73
C PRO A 65 -13.28 4.39 6.90
N ILE A 66 -13.83 5.43 6.28
CA ILE A 66 -15.27 5.75 6.28
C ILE A 66 -16.01 5.14 5.09
N GLY A 67 -15.26 4.64 4.10
CA GLY A 67 -15.79 4.15 2.84
C GLY A 67 -14.66 3.65 1.94
N PHE A 68 -15.02 3.30 0.71
CA PHE A 68 -14.08 2.87 -0.31
C PHE A 68 -14.35 3.61 -1.62
N LYS A 69 -13.31 3.68 -2.44
CA LYS A 69 -13.37 4.10 -3.83
C LYS A 69 -12.63 3.06 -4.67
N ILE A 70 -13.02 2.89 -5.92
CA ILE A 70 -12.39 1.94 -6.84
C ILE A 70 -11.49 2.74 -7.76
N SER A 71 -10.28 2.25 -8.01
CA SER A 71 -9.41 2.83 -9.04
C SER A 71 -10.17 2.88 -10.37
N ASN A 72 -9.98 3.96 -11.11
CA ASN A 72 -10.46 4.08 -12.47
C ASN A 72 -9.26 4.35 -13.38
N ASP A 73 -8.09 3.79 -13.06
CA ASP A 73 -6.91 3.83 -13.92
C ASP A 73 -6.88 2.59 -14.83
N PRO A 74 -6.62 2.73 -16.14
CA PRO A 74 -6.60 1.61 -17.08
C PRO A 74 -5.64 0.48 -16.68
N GLY A 75 -4.50 0.84 -16.08
CA GLY A 75 -3.45 -0.09 -15.69
C GLY A 75 -2.36 -0.30 -16.76
N TYR A 76 -1.61 -1.37 -16.57
CA TYR A 76 -0.50 -1.80 -17.43
C TYR A 76 -0.66 -3.27 -17.78
N LEU A 77 -0.66 -3.58 -19.07
CA LEU A 77 -0.77 -4.94 -19.59
C LEU A 77 0.62 -5.54 -19.82
N THR A 78 0.93 -6.64 -19.15
CA THR A 78 2.17 -7.39 -19.36
C THR A 78 2.08 -8.25 -20.63
N GLU A 79 3.23 -8.64 -21.18
CA GLU A 79 3.32 -9.47 -22.40
C GLU A 79 2.50 -10.77 -22.34
N ASN A 80 2.26 -11.29 -21.13
CA ASN A 80 1.53 -12.54 -20.93
C ASN A 80 0.08 -12.35 -20.47
N GLY A 81 -0.47 -11.13 -20.49
CA GLY A 81 -1.86 -10.87 -20.11
C GLY A 81 -2.06 -10.52 -18.62
N GLY A 82 -0.99 -10.30 -17.87
CA GLY A 82 -1.11 -9.78 -16.50
C GLY A 82 -1.49 -8.31 -16.51
N LEU A 83 -2.31 -7.89 -15.55
CA LEU A 83 -2.65 -6.49 -15.32
C LEU A 83 -1.96 -5.99 -14.06
N LEU A 84 -1.27 -4.85 -14.16
CA LEU A 84 -0.63 -4.14 -13.05
C LEU A 84 -1.21 -2.73 -12.91
N PHE A 85 -1.07 -2.16 -11.71
CA PHE A 85 -1.53 -0.80 -11.42
C PHE A 85 -0.45 0.23 -11.78
N THR A 86 -0.84 1.37 -12.34
CA THR A 86 0.09 2.48 -12.54
C THR A 86 0.20 3.33 -11.27
N SER A 87 1.19 4.24 -11.23
CA SER A 87 1.32 5.22 -10.14
C SER A 87 0.10 6.14 -10.01
N LYS A 88 -0.69 6.32 -11.07
CA LYS A 88 -1.89 7.17 -11.10
C LYS A 88 -3.16 6.49 -10.61
N SER A 89 -3.07 5.22 -10.22
CA SER A 89 -4.23 4.42 -9.78
C SER A 89 -4.96 4.99 -8.55
N SER A 90 -4.31 5.86 -7.77
CA SER A 90 -4.95 6.55 -6.65
C SER A 90 -5.70 7.83 -7.05
N ASP A 91 -5.28 8.47 -8.16
CA ASP A 91 -5.71 9.81 -8.57
C ASP A 91 -7.09 9.77 -9.24
N ASN A 92 -7.27 8.84 -10.17
CA ASN A 92 -8.54 8.63 -10.86
C ASN A 92 -9.29 7.50 -10.16
N SER A 93 -10.36 7.81 -9.45
CA SER A 93 -11.12 6.82 -8.69
C SER A 93 -12.58 7.21 -8.55
N LYS A 94 -13.46 6.21 -8.50
CA LYS A 94 -14.91 6.37 -8.35
C LYS A 94 -15.36 5.96 -6.94
N PRO A 95 -16.13 6.78 -6.22
CA PRO A 95 -16.65 6.40 -4.91
C PRO A 95 -17.69 5.28 -5.05
N VAL A 96 -17.77 4.41 -4.04
CA VAL A 96 -18.80 3.36 -3.94
C VAL A 96 -19.49 3.41 -2.58
N LYS A 97 -20.74 2.94 -2.52
CA LYS A 97 -21.44 2.83 -1.25
C LYS A 97 -21.01 1.55 -0.56
N LEU A 98 -21.04 1.55 0.78
CA LEU A 98 -20.70 0.37 1.57
C LEU A 98 -21.68 -0.80 1.33
N SER A 99 -22.92 -0.51 0.94
CA SER A 99 -23.95 -1.52 0.63
C SER A 99 -23.83 -2.12 -0.76
N ASP A 100 -22.98 -1.56 -1.64
CA ASP A 100 -22.85 -2.04 -3.00
C ASP A 100 -22.08 -3.37 -3.01
N LYS A 101 -22.46 -4.30 -3.89
CA LYS A 101 -21.74 -5.57 -4.06
C LYS A 101 -20.41 -5.34 -4.74
N ILE A 102 -19.35 -6.01 -4.30
CA ILE A 102 -18.02 -5.84 -4.89
C ILE A 102 -18.01 -6.32 -6.34
N SER A 103 -18.62 -7.47 -6.63
CA SER A 103 -18.67 -8.09 -7.96
C SER A 103 -19.36 -7.23 -9.03
N GLU A 104 -20.29 -6.36 -8.63
CA GLU A 104 -21.02 -5.47 -9.55
C GLU A 104 -20.22 -4.22 -9.93
N HIS A 105 -19.12 -3.95 -9.21
CA HIS A 105 -18.32 -2.72 -9.39
C HIS A 105 -16.83 -2.98 -9.68
N CYS A 106 -16.33 -4.19 -9.45
CA CYS A 106 -14.93 -4.58 -9.61
C CYS A 106 -14.74 -5.74 -10.59
N TRP A 107 -13.76 -5.61 -11.48
CA TRP A 107 -13.20 -6.74 -12.22
C TRP A 107 -12.37 -7.63 -11.29
N PRO A 108 -12.13 -8.90 -11.66
CA PRO A 108 -11.11 -9.71 -11.01
C PRO A 108 -9.75 -8.98 -11.04
N GLY A 109 -9.16 -8.79 -9.86
CA GLY A 109 -7.91 -8.11 -9.63
C GLY A 109 -7.98 -6.58 -9.65
N HIS A 110 -9.17 -5.97 -9.57
CA HIS A 110 -9.31 -4.51 -9.50
C HIS A 110 -8.78 -3.94 -8.17
N LEU A 111 -8.23 -2.73 -8.22
CA LEU A 111 -7.77 -1.97 -7.06
C LEU A 111 -8.91 -1.21 -6.37
N VAL A 112 -9.03 -1.44 -5.07
CA VAL A 112 -9.91 -0.74 -4.13
C VAL A 112 -9.06 0.10 -3.18
N LEU A 113 -9.50 1.33 -2.93
CA LEU A 113 -8.81 2.33 -2.16
C LEU A 113 -9.67 2.72 -0.95
N PRO A 114 -9.18 2.56 0.29
CA PRO A 114 -9.88 3.04 1.48
C PRO A 114 -9.97 4.57 1.51
N VAL A 115 -11.14 5.10 1.89
CA VAL A 115 -11.36 6.53 2.07
C VAL A 115 -11.17 6.89 3.54
N TRP A 116 -10.13 7.66 3.84
CA TRP A 116 -9.79 8.05 5.20
C TRP A 116 -10.43 9.38 5.58
N LYS A 117 -10.90 9.48 6.82
CA LYS A 117 -11.40 10.73 7.39
C LYS A 117 -10.38 11.30 8.35
N GLU A 118 -10.03 12.56 8.14
CA GLU A 118 -9.20 13.32 9.08
C GLU A 118 -9.90 13.44 10.44
N ASP A 119 -9.11 13.31 11.48
CA ASP A 119 -9.49 13.47 12.87
C ASP A 119 -9.00 14.83 13.37
N ASN A 120 -9.75 15.87 13.00
CA ASN A 120 -9.44 17.26 13.35
C ASN A 120 -9.15 17.45 14.84
N PHE A 121 -9.84 16.71 15.70
CA PHE A 121 -9.58 16.75 17.14
C PHE A 121 -8.16 16.29 17.47
N LYS A 122 -7.68 15.18 16.90
CA LYS A 122 -6.30 14.73 17.11
C LYS A 122 -5.29 15.71 16.52
N PHE A 123 -5.57 16.23 15.32
CA PHE A 123 -4.73 17.21 14.67
C PHE A 123 -4.53 18.47 15.53
N TYR A 124 -5.62 19.12 15.95
CA TYR A 124 -5.54 20.34 16.74
C TYR A 124 -4.98 20.09 18.14
N ASN A 125 -5.32 18.99 18.81
CA ASN A 125 -4.73 18.69 20.12
C ASN A 125 -3.24 18.42 20.04
N PHE A 126 -2.78 17.68 19.03
CA PHE A 126 -1.36 17.41 18.85
C PHE A 126 -0.60 18.71 18.55
N SER A 127 -1.13 19.54 17.63
CA SER A 127 -0.58 20.87 17.35
C SER A 127 -0.56 21.75 18.60
N LEU A 128 -1.62 21.74 19.42
CA LEU A 128 -1.69 22.49 20.67
C LEU A 128 -0.63 22.03 21.67
N ILE A 129 -0.41 20.72 21.82
CA ILE A 129 0.64 20.17 22.70
C ILE A 129 2.02 20.64 22.23
N LEU A 130 2.28 20.60 20.92
CA LEU A 130 3.55 21.07 20.35
C LEU A 130 3.73 22.58 20.52
N LEU A 131 2.68 23.37 20.34
CA LEU A 131 2.70 24.82 20.55
C LEU A 131 2.86 25.16 22.03
N LEU A 132 2.23 24.42 22.94
CA LEU A 132 2.41 24.58 24.38
C LEU A 132 3.86 24.25 24.79
N TRP A 133 4.45 23.20 24.21
CA TRP A 133 5.85 22.89 24.42
C TRP A 133 6.74 24.02 23.89
N LEU A 134 6.49 24.51 22.68
CA LEU A 134 7.23 25.63 22.12
C LEU A 134 7.08 26.91 22.97
N TYR A 135 5.90 27.14 23.55
CA TYR A 135 5.66 28.23 24.49
C TYR A 135 6.53 28.10 25.75
N THR A 136 6.68 26.89 26.31
CA THR A 136 7.59 26.70 27.45
C THR A 136 9.05 26.97 27.09
N ASP A 137 9.43 26.75 25.84
CA ASP A 137 10.78 26.94 25.32
C ASP A 137 11.05 28.41 24.86
N LEU A 138 10.12 29.36 25.07
CA LEU A 138 10.32 30.77 24.70
C LEU A 138 11.56 31.38 25.39
N PRO A 139 12.30 32.29 24.72
CA PRO A 139 13.37 33.06 25.35
C PRO A 139 12.89 33.77 26.62
N ASP A 140 13.73 33.82 27.67
CA ASP A 140 13.37 34.41 28.96
C ASP A 140 12.99 35.89 28.86
N THR A 141 13.44 36.57 27.80
CA THR A 141 13.12 37.97 27.51
C THR A 141 11.68 38.18 27.02
N TRP A 142 11.06 37.15 26.43
CA TRP A 142 9.70 37.21 25.85
C TRP A 142 8.71 36.35 26.62
N SER A 143 9.19 35.32 27.31
CA SER A 143 8.35 34.43 28.09
C SER A 143 7.68 35.18 29.24
N PRO A 144 6.34 35.16 29.36
CA PRO A 144 5.67 35.72 30.54
C PRO A 144 5.88 34.85 31.79
N THR A 145 6.45 33.64 31.63
CA THR A 145 6.83 32.72 32.70
C THR A 145 8.26 32.20 32.48
N PRO A 146 9.31 33.03 32.67
CA PRO A 146 10.70 32.65 32.46
C PRO A 146 11.11 31.43 33.29
N GLY A 147 11.95 30.55 32.73
CA GLY A 147 12.44 29.36 33.43
C GLY A 147 11.46 28.17 33.55
N ILE A 148 10.24 28.25 32.99
CA ILE A 148 9.30 27.10 32.94
C ILE A 148 9.68 26.05 31.88
N CYS A 149 10.64 26.38 31.00
CA CYS A 149 11.13 25.53 29.92
C CYS A 149 11.27 24.07 30.36
N LEU A 150 10.61 23.16 29.63
CA LEU A 150 10.63 21.73 29.94
C LEU A 150 12.07 21.20 29.92
N THR A 151 12.90 21.72 29.01
CA THR A 151 14.33 21.39 28.92
C THR A 151 15.05 21.74 30.23
N ASN A 152 14.75 22.89 30.84
CA ASN A 152 15.34 23.28 32.13
C ASN A 152 14.89 22.36 33.28
N GLN A 153 13.65 21.89 33.27
CA GLN A 153 13.16 20.93 34.27
C GLN A 153 13.86 19.57 34.13
N VAL A 154 14.06 19.11 32.89
CA VAL A 154 14.83 17.89 32.63
C VAL A 154 16.29 18.06 33.07
N SER A 155 16.92 19.19 32.76
CA SER A 155 18.29 19.50 33.19
C SER A 155 18.43 19.53 34.72
N LYS A 156 17.45 20.05 35.46
CA LYS A 156 17.41 20.00 36.94
C LYS A 156 17.30 18.57 37.46
N ILE A 157 16.50 17.73 36.83
CA ILE A 157 16.42 16.31 37.21
C ILE A 157 17.76 15.61 36.91
N LEU A 158 18.37 15.89 35.76
CA LEU A 158 19.67 15.33 35.38
C LEU A 158 20.78 15.79 36.33
N SER A 159 20.79 17.04 36.79
CA SER A 159 21.79 17.51 37.77
C SER A 159 21.68 16.73 39.08
N ILE A 160 20.46 16.46 39.57
CA ILE A 160 20.22 15.63 40.74
C ILE A 160 20.74 14.21 40.53
N ILE A 161 20.52 13.61 39.36
CA ILE A 161 21.00 12.25 39.04
C ILE A 161 22.54 12.23 38.97
N ILE A 162 23.16 13.21 38.32
CA ILE A 162 24.62 13.31 38.16
C ILE A 162 25.30 13.47 39.53
N GLU A 163 24.72 14.27 40.41
CA GLU A 163 25.22 14.47 41.75
C GLU A 163 25.09 13.18 42.60
N ASN A 164 23.92 12.55 42.62
CA ASN A 164 23.63 11.47 43.55
C ASN A 164 24.00 10.06 43.06
N VAL A 165 24.03 9.83 41.74
CA VAL A 165 24.33 8.51 41.15
C VAL A 165 25.75 8.45 40.64
N PHE A 166 26.21 9.52 39.98
CA PHE A 166 27.53 9.56 39.35
C PHE A 166 28.59 10.30 40.19
N ASN A 167 28.21 10.85 41.35
CA ASN A 167 29.09 11.56 42.29
C ASN A 167 29.93 12.67 41.65
N ASN A 168 29.38 13.36 40.63
CA ASN A 168 30.07 14.45 39.94
C ASN A 168 29.41 15.80 40.22
N SER A 169 29.66 16.33 41.41
CA SER A 169 29.05 17.58 41.89
C SER A 169 29.43 18.81 41.06
N LYS A 170 30.61 18.82 40.42
CA LYS A 170 31.02 19.93 39.55
C LYS A 170 30.15 20.00 38.30
N LEU A 171 30.01 18.88 37.59
CA LEU A 171 29.17 18.81 36.40
C LEU A 171 27.70 19.07 36.73
N ALA A 172 27.22 18.58 37.87
CA ALA A 172 25.86 18.85 38.33
C ALA A 172 25.61 20.35 38.58
N ALA A 173 26.55 21.04 39.24
CA ALA A 173 26.46 22.47 39.49
C ALA A 173 26.48 23.30 38.19
N ASP A 174 27.34 22.93 37.23
CA ASP A 174 27.44 23.59 35.93
C ASP A 174 26.11 23.47 35.16
N ILE A 175 25.53 22.25 35.10
CA ILE A 175 24.23 22.01 34.46
C ILE A 175 23.11 22.77 35.16
N TYR A 176 23.10 22.80 36.50
CA TYR A 176 22.07 23.51 37.25
C TYR A 176 22.14 25.02 37.02
N ALA A 177 23.35 25.60 36.95
CA ALA A 177 23.56 27.02 36.72
C ALA A 177 22.99 27.49 35.37
N GLU A 178 23.07 26.66 34.33
CA GLU A 178 22.48 26.93 33.01
C GLU A 178 20.94 26.96 33.04
N THR A 179 20.29 26.38 34.06
CA THR A 179 18.82 26.39 34.18
C THR A 179 18.26 27.64 34.85
N ILE A 180 19.13 28.53 35.37
CA ILE A 180 18.73 29.76 36.04
C ILE A 180 18.27 30.77 34.98
N PRO A 181 17.08 31.38 35.13
CA PRO A 181 16.59 32.38 34.17
C PRO A 181 17.58 33.53 33.98
N TYR A 182 17.72 34.02 32.75
CA TYR A 182 18.61 35.13 32.38
C TYR A 182 20.12 34.87 32.57
N SER A 183 20.54 33.63 32.89
CA SER A 183 21.96 33.24 32.97
C SER A 183 22.65 33.23 31.60
N THR A 184 21.88 33.01 30.53
CA THR A 184 22.36 32.84 29.16
C THR A 184 22.25 34.13 28.36
N GLY A 185 23.25 34.43 27.53
CA GLY A 185 23.23 35.60 26.65
C GLY A 185 22.08 35.60 25.64
N LEU A 186 21.55 36.79 25.32
CA LEU A 186 20.39 37.00 24.45
C LEU A 186 20.51 36.34 23.06
N THR A 187 21.68 36.42 22.43
CA THR A 187 21.92 35.75 21.13
C THR A 187 21.78 34.23 21.23
N ALA A 188 22.32 33.63 22.28
CA ALA A 188 22.23 32.19 22.49
C ALA A 188 20.78 31.76 22.73
N GLN A 189 20.00 32.53 23.49
CA GLN A 189 18.57 32.26 23.70
C GLN A 189 17.78 32.21 22.37
N TYR A 190 18.03 33.15 21.44
CA TYR A 190 17.37 33.12 20.14
C TYR A 190 17.82 31.96 19.25
N VAL A 191 19.10 31.60 19.29
CA VAL A 191 19.61 30.43 18.56
C VAL A 191 18.99 29.14 19.10
N PHE A 192 18.96 28.94 20.42
CA PHE A 192 18.30 27.78 21.03
C PHE A 192 16.81 27.72 20.71
N PHE A 193 16.10 28.84 20.79
CA PHE A 193 14.69 28.89 20.42
C PHE A 193 14.45 28.54 18.94
N SER A 194 15.31 29.01 18.04
CA SER A 194 15.24 28.65 16.61
C SER A 194 15.39 27.14 16.39
N VAL A 195 16.29 26.49 17.13
CA VAL A 195 16.43 25.03 17.12
C VAL A 195 15.17 24.34 17.66
N HIS A 196 14.51 24.90 18.68
CA HIS A 196 13.24 24.37 19.18
C HIS A 196 12.09 24.50 18.18
N ILE A 197 12.01 25.58 17.40
CA ILE A 197 11.06 25.70 16.29
C ILE A 197 11.29 24.57 15.28
N LEU A 198 12.54 24.37 14.84
CA LEU A 198 12.89 23.31 13.90
C LEU A 198 12.56 21.92 14.45
N LYS A 199 12.85 21.65 15.72
CA LYS A 199 12.48 20.42 16.44
C LYS A 199 10.97 20.17 16.33
N ILE A 200 10.15 21.17 16.65
CA ILE A 200 8.70 21.05 16.66
C ILE A 200 8.15 20.82 15.24
N ILE A 201 8.67 21.55 14.24
CA ILE A 201 8.34 21.33 12.83
C ILE A 201 8.69 19.90 12.42
N PHE A 202 9.88 19.41 12.78
CA PHE A 202 10.32 18.06 12.44
C PHE A 202 9.42 16.98 13.09
N ILE A 203 9.09 17.12 14.37
CA ILE A 203 8.17 16.22 15.07
C ILE A 203 6.79 16.22 14.39
N PHE A 204 6.29 17.40 14.05
CA PHE A 204 5.01 17.54 13.37
C PHE A 204 5.03 16.86 11.99
N LEU A 205 6.05 17.13 11.18
CA LEU A 205 6.21 16.50 9.86
C LEU A 205 6.33 14.97 9.98
N PHE A 206 7.09 14.47 10.97
CA PHE A 206 7.24 13.04 11.21
C PHE A 206 5.90 12.35 11.55
N ALA A 207 5.03 13.05 12.29
CA ALA A 207 3.69 12.58 12.60
C ALA A 207 2.72 12.75 11.43
N TRP A 208 2.86 13.83 10.64
CA TRP A 208 2.00 14.17 9.49
C TRP A 208 2.21 13.23 8.31
N THR A 209 3.46 12.92 7.97
CA THR A 209 3.81 11.98 6.89
C THR A 209 3.51 10.52 7.24
N GLY A 210 3.22 10.22 8.51
CA GLY A 210 2.96 8.86 8.97
C GLY A 210 4.21 8.00 9.17
N LEU A 211 5.42 8.59 9.13
CA LEU A 211 6.68 7.90 9.48
C LEU A 211 6.62 7.30 10.89
N TYR A 212 5.94 7.99 11.82
CA TYR A 212 5.53 7.44 13.10
C TYR A 212 4.01 7.38 13.19
N ASN A 213 3.47 6.16 13.10
CA ASN A 213 2.04 5.93 13.06
C ASN A 213 1.64 4.78 14.00
N PRO A 214 1.67 4.99 15.32
CA PRO A 214 1.19 3.98 16.24
C PRO A 214 -0.32 3.81 16.14
N TYR A 215 -0.81 2.62 16.52
CA TYR A 215 -2.24 2.31 16.58
C TYR A 215 -2.99 3.29 17.49
N SER A 216 -2.38 3.66 18.62
CA SER A 216 -2.84 4.72 19.51
C SER A 216 -1.69 5.64 19.92
N ILE A 217 -1.98 6.89 20.26
CA ILE A 217 -0.97 7.78 20.87
C ILE A 217 -0.79 7.42 22.36
N ASN A 218 -1.76 6.73 22.97
CA ASN A 218 -1.68 6.31 24.35
C ASN A 218 -0.80 5.04 24.48
N PRO A 219 0.34 5.10 25.18
CA PRO A 219 1.23 3.95 25.33
C PRO A 219 0.56 2.76 26.05
N LEU A 220 -0.37 3.01 26.97
CA LEU A 220 -1.11 1.95 27.66
C LEU A 220 -2.07 1.19 26.75
N VAL A 221 -2.61 1.87 25.74
CA VAL A 221 -3.45 1.23 24.71
C VAL A 221 -2.57 0.41 23.77
N ASN A 222 -1.43 0.96 23.34
CA ASN A 222 -0.48 0.23 22.50
C ASN A 222 0.07 -1.02 23.18
N ALA A 223 0.33 -0.98 24.49
CA ALA A 223 0.79 -2.13 25.25
C ALA A 223 -0.23 -3.29 25.29
N LYS A 224 -1.51 -2.98 25.09
CA LYS A 224 -2.61 -3.96 25.04
C LYS A 224 -2.95 -4.42 23.63
N VAL A 225 -2.32 -3.86 22.60
CA VAL A 225 -2.54 -4.31 21.21
C VAL A 225 -1.98 -5.73 21.09
N PRO A 226 -2.84 -6.73 20.79
CA PRO A 226 -2.37 -8.10 20.70
C PRO A 226 -1.35 -8.24 19.57
N LYS A 227 -0.24 -8.93 19.84
CA LYS A 227 0.75 -9.26 18.79
C LYS A 227 0.14 -10.23 17.78
N LEU A 228 0.71 -10.34 16.58
CA LEU A 228 0.31 -11.38 15.63
C LEU A 228 0.65 -12.75 16.23
N ASP A 229 -0.35 -13.62 16.39
CA ASP A 229 -0.24 -15.01 16.82
C ASP A 229 -0.86 -15.95 15.77
N GLU A 230 -0.85 -17.26 16.03
CA GLU A 230 -1.45 -18.24 15.10
C GLU A 230 -2.97 -18.08 14.97
N SER A 231 -3.67 -17.66 16.04
CA SER A 231 -5.12 -17.39 15.98
C SER A 231 -5.43 -16.31 14.94
N LYS A 232 -4.65 -15.23 14.92
CA LYS A 232 -4.80 -14.15 13.94
C LYS A 232 -4.52 -14.55 12.51
N LYS A 233 -3.73 -15.61 12.27
CA LYS A 233 -3.55 -16.13 10.91
C LYS A 233 -4.88 -16.66 10.36
N ASN A 234 -5.67 -17.33 11.20
CA ASN A 234 -7.00 -17.79 10.80
C ASN A 234 -7.96 -16.63 10.60
N ASP A 235 -7.88 -15.58 11.42
CA ASP A 235 -8.67 -14.36 11.21
C ASP A 235 -8.31 -13.66 9.89
N LEU A 236 -7.02 -13.63 9.53
CA LEU A 236 -6.56 -13.11 8.24
C LEU A 236 -7.12 -13.91 7.07
N ILE A 237 -7.12 -15.25 7.18
CA ILE A 237 -7.73 -16.12 6.18
C ILE A 237 -9.24 -15.86 6.10
N ALA A 238 -9.90 -15.65 7.25
CA ALA A 238 -11.35 -15.38 7.31
C ALA A 238 -11.74 -14.04 6.65
N VAL A 239 -10.86 -13.03 6.69
CA VAL A 239 -11.07 -11.77 5.93
C VAL A 239 -10.60 -11.87 4.47
N GLY A 240 -10.21 -13.06 4.01
CA GLY A 240 -9.82 -13.31 2.62
C GLY A 240 -8.37 -12.95 2.28
N TRP A 241 -7.50 -12.70 3.27
CA TRP A 241 -6.11 -12.32 3.02
C TRP A 241 -5.33 -13.46 2.35
N THR A 242 -4.80 -13.21 1.15
CA THR A 242 -4.09 -14.23 0.36
C THR A 242 -2.59 -14.33 0.66
N GLY A 243 -2.04 -13.40 1.45
CA GLY A 243 -0.59 -13.32 1.68
C GLY A 243 0.22 -12.81 0.49
N SER A 244 -0.44 -12.32 -0.56
CA SER A 244 0.18 -11.80 -1.78
C SER A 244 -0.06 -10.30 -1.91
N ARG A 245 0.90 -9.60 -2.50
CA ARG A 245 0.74 -8.20 -2.91
C ARG A 245 0.96 -8.07 -4.41
N LYS A 246 0.32 -7.08 -5.04
CA LYS A 246 0.62 -6.72 -6.43
C LYS A 246 2.04 -6.15 -6.51
N ALA A 247 2.72 -6.44 -7.61
CA ALA A 247 3.99 -5.80 -7.92
C ALA A 247 3.75 -4.42 -8.52
N THR A 248 4.70 -3.51 -8.28
CA THR A 248 4.82 -2.30 -9.10
C THR A 248 5.33 -2.68 -10.50
N ILE A 249 5.17 -1.77 -11.48
CA ILE A 249 5.65 -1.99 -12.84
C ILE A 249 7.17 -2.22 -12.86
N ASP A 250 7.91 -1.51 -12.01
CA ASP A 250 9.38 -1.63 -11.96
C ASP A 250 9.82 -2.94 -11.31
N GLU A 251 9.16 -3.37 -10.23
CA GLU A 251 9.39 -4.70 -9.65
C GLU A 251 9.09 -5.83 -10.65
N PHE A 252 8.04 -5.68 -11.46
CA PHE A 252 7.72 -6.62 -12.52
C PHE A 252 8.81 -6.65 -13.60
N ARG A 253 9.27 -5.48 -14.07
CA ARG A 253 10.33 -5.38 -15.09
C ARG A 253 11.60 -6.07 -14.65
N GLU A 254 12.04 -5.83 -13.41
CA GLU A 254 13.23 -6.45 -12.85
C GLU A 254 13.06 -7.97 -12.74
N PHE A 255 11.96 -8.43 -12.15
CA PHE A 255 11.66 -9.84 -11.99
C PHE A 255 11.56 -10.56 -13.34
N TYR A 256 10.82 -10.01 -14.29
CA TYR A 256 10.58 -10.63 -15.60
C TYR A 256 11.87 -10.72 -16.42
N ARG A 257 12.73 -9.69 -16.37
CA ARG A 257 14.06 -9.72 -16.97
C ARG A 257 14.88 -10.87 -16.43
N GLU A 258 14.96 -11.02 -15.11
CA GLU A 258 15.70 -12.14 -14.49
C GLU A 258 15.12 -13.50 -14.87
N TYR A 259 13.79 -13.62 -14.82
CA TYR A 259 13.08 -14.85 -15.17
C TYR A 259 13.42 -15.30 -16.60
N ARG A 260 13.33 -14.39 -17.57
CA ARG A 260 13.61 -14.69 -18.99
C ARG A 260 15.09 -14.98 -19.26
N ILE A 261 16.01 -14.31 -18.57
CA ILE A 261 17.45 -14.60 -18.64
C ILE A 261 17.76 -16.01 -18.11
N LYS A 262 17.13 -16.39 -16.99
CA LYS A 262 17.28 -17.73 -16.41
C LYS A 262 16.73 -18.80 -17.36
N GLU A 263 15.60 -18.54 -18.00
CA GLU A 263 14.98 -19.46 -18.96
C GLU A 263 15.87 -19.76 -20.18
N VAL A 264 16.59 -18.77 -20.71
CA VAL A 264 17.54 -18.98 -21.84
C VAL A 264 18.91 -19.53 -21.41
N GLY A 265 19.10 -19.80 -20.11
CA GLY A 265 20.33 -20.39 -19.58
C GLY A 265 21.46 -19.37 -19.32
N GLY A 266 21.10 -18.12 -18.98
CA GLY A 266 22.01 -17.12 -18.45
C GLY A 266 22.27 -15.90 -19.36
N ILE A 267 22.95 -14.92 -18.78
CA ILE A 267 23.14 -13.58 -19.36
C ILE A 267 23.84 -13.59 -20.73
N VAL A 268 24.82 -14.47 -20.93
CA VAL A 268 25.59 -14.56 -22.18
C VAL A 268 24.71 -15.06 -23.33
N LYS A 269 23.85 -16.06 -23.07
CA LYS A 269 22.91 -16.58 -24.08
C LYS A 269 21.81 -15.58 -24.38
N ALA A 270 21.29 -14.90 -23.36
CA ALA A 270 20.33 -13.81 -23.53
C ALA A 270 20.87 -12.69 -24.42
N SER A 271 22.14 -12.31 -24.23
CA SER A 271 22.80 -11.28 -25.05
C SER A 271 22.93 -11.71 -26.51
N ARG A 272 23.35 -12.96 -26.75
CA ARG A 272 23.46 -13.51 -28.12
C ARG A 272 22.11 -13.63 -28.82
N ALA A 273 21.03 -13.80 -28.06
CA ALA A 273 19.67 -13.88 -28.57
C ALA A 273 19.00 -12.50 -28.76
N GLY A 274 19.70 -11.39 -28.48
CA GLY A 274 19.12 -10.04 -28.59
C GLY A 274 18.00 -9.76 -27.58
N LEU A 275 17.90 -10.54 -26.51
CA LEU A 275 16.76 -10.51 -25.58
C LEU A 275 16.67 -9.19 -24.78
N PHE A 276 17.76 -8.44 -24.65
CA PHE A 276 17.78 -7.21 -23.84
C PHE A 276 16.94 -6.07 -24.43
N GLU A 277 16.85 -5.97 -25.75
CA GLU A 277 16.03 -4.94 -26.39
C GLU A 277 14.54 -5.20 -26.16
N THR A 278 14.12 -6.47 -26.20
CA THR A 278 12.72 -6.87 -25.98
C THR A 278 12.34 -6.83 -24.50
N LEU A 279 13.28 -7.09 -23.59
CA LEU A 279 13.07 -7.01 -22.14
C LEU A 279 13.06 -5.59 -21.57
N GLY A 280 13.47 -4.57 -22.34
CA GLY A 280 13.46 -3.18 -21.88
C GLY A 280 12.05 -2.66 -21.57
N ASN A 281 11.02 -3.17 -22.25
CA ASN A 281 9.62 -2.84 -21.98
C ASN A 281 8.71 -4.07 -22.15
N PRO A 282 8.55 -4.90 -21.11
CA PRO A 282 7.85 -6.19 -21.16
C PRO A 282 6.31 -6.07 -21.07
N GLY A 283 5.77 -4.95 -21.51
CA GLY A 283 4.34 -4.65 -21.44
C GLY A 283 4.03 -3.27 -21.99
N ILE A 284 2.77 -2.86 -21.87
CA ILE A 284 2.24 -1.62 -22.41
C ILE A 284 1.36 -0.91 -21.38
N THR A 285 1.48 0.41 -21.30
CA THR A 285 0.54 1.23 -20.53
C THR A 285 -0.77 1.36 -21.30
N LEU A 286 -1.87 1.04 -20.64
CA LEU A 286 -3.21 1.10 -21.21
C LEU A 286 -3.74 2.54 -21.19
N SER A 287 -4.59 2.86 -22.16
CA SER A 287 -5.19 4.17 -22.41
C SER A 287 -6.62 4.23 -21.87
N GLU A 288 -7.27 5.38 -22.01
CA GLU A 288 -8.63 5.57 -21.51
C GLU A 288 -9.61 4.55 -22.12
N ASN A 289 -10.56 4.06 -21.31
CA ASN A 289 -11.52 3.00 -21.61
C ASN A 289 -10.92 1.59 -21.82
N GLU A 290 -9.64 1.39 -21.49
CA GLU A 290 -8.99 0.08 -21.52
C GLU A 290 -8.80 -0.52 -20.12
N GLY A 291 -8.51 -1.82 -20.08
CA GLY A 291 -8.13 -2.51 -18.85
C GLY A 291 -9.18 -2.33 -17.75
N PHE A 292 -8.77 -1.90 -16.56
CA PHE A 292 -9.69 -1.75 -15.43
C PHE A 292 -10.79 -0.68 -15.62
N GLN A 293 -10.66 0.22 -16.61
CA GLN A 293 -11.72 1.17 -16.98
C GLN A 293 -12.81 0.57 -17.89
N SER A 294 -12.65 -0.68 -18.34
CA SER A 294 -13.65 -1.37 -19.16
C SER A 294 -14.98 -1.50 -18.42
N ASP A 295 -16.10 -1.33 -19.11
CA ASP A 295 -17.43 -1.52 -18.53
C ASP A 295 -17.63 -2.98 -18.13
N LEU A 296 -18.10 -3.25 -16.91
CA LEU A 296 -18.42 -4.60 -16.44
C LEU A 296 -19.53 -5.27 -17.25
N LYS A 297 -20.36 -4.47 -17.94
CA LYS A 297 -21.38 -4.95 -18.88
C LYS A 297 -20.84 -5.20 -20.29
N ASN A 298 -19.53 -5.16 -20.47
CA ASN A 298 -18.92 -5.40 -21.76
C ASN A 298 -19.17 -6.83 -22.25
N GLU A 299 -19.86 -6.94 -23.39
CA GLU A 299 -20.21 -8.21 -24.04
C GLU A 299 -19.18 -8.61 -25.12
N THR A 300 -18.04 -7.90 -25.25
CA THR A 300 -17.01 -8.29 -26.22
C THR A 300 -16.44 -9.67 -25.89
N ARG A 301 -16.15 -10.43 -26.94
CA ARG A 301 -15.53 -11.75 -26.84
C ARG A 301 -14.02 -11.65 -26.95
N LEU A 302 -13.33 -12.71 -26.52
CA LEU A 302 -11.88 -12.81 -26.61
C LEU A 302 -11.37 -12.69 -28.07
N THR A 303 -12.18 -13.11 -29.04
CA THR A 303 -11.87 -12.97 -30.47
C THR A 303 -11.86 -11.53 -30.94
N ASP A 304 -12.74 -10.69 -30.37
CA ASP A 304 -12.91 -9.30 -30.80
C ASP A 304 -11.69 -8.46 -30.42
N LEU A 305 -11.03 -8.82 -29.33
CA LEU A 305 -9.79 -8.21 -28.85
C LEU A 305 -8.60 -8.39 -29.80
N LYS A 306 -8.65 -9.36 -30.73
CA LYS A 306 -7.58 -9.55 -31.73
C LYS A 306 -7.60 -8.51 -32.85
N SER A 307 -8.75 -7.87 -33.05
CA SER A 307 -8.97 -6.86 -34.09
C SER A 307 -9.32 -5.48 -33.52
N SER A 308 -9.53 -5.39 -32.21
CA SER A 308 -9.85 -4.15 -31.54
C SER A 308 -8.59 -3.32 -31.28
N ASN A 309 -8.68 -2.02 -31.56
CA ASN A 309 -7.65 -1.05 -31.20
C ASN A 309 -7.55 -0.85 -29.67
N LEU A 310 -8.61 -1.18 -28.94
CA LEU A 310 -8.69 -1.07 -27.48
C LEU A 310 -8.71 -2.45 -26.81
N PHE A 311 -7.90 -2.58 -25.76
CA PHE A 311 -7.90 -3.73 -24.88
C PHE A 311 -8.97 -3.56 -23.79
N THR A 312 -10.15 -4.13 -24.04
CA THR A 312 -11.26 -4.15 -23.08
C THR A 312 -11.30 -5.47 -22.32
N LEU A 313 -11.58 -5.41 -21.01
CA LEU A 313 -11.73 -6.60 -20.19
C LEU A 313 -13.09 -7.25 -20.43
N ASN A 314 -13.08 -8.58 -20.43
CA ASN A 314 -14.26 -9.44 -20.44
C ASN A 314 -13.96 -10.71 -19.62
N TYR A 315 -14.99 -11.46 -19.26
CA TYR A 315 -14.81 -12.67 -18.44
C TYR A 315 -14.09 -13.80 -19.19
N GLU A 316 -14.25 -13.90 -20.52
CA GLU A 316 -13.54 -14.88 -21.34
C GLU A 316 -12.00 -14.72 -21.27
N PHE A 317 -11.52 -13.47 -21.13
CA PHE A 317 -10.10 -13.18 -20.94
C PHE A 317 -9.57 -13.72 -19.62
N PHE A 318 -10.32 -13.54 -18.53
CA PHE A 318 -9.95 -14.07 -17.21
C PHE A 318 -10.02 -15.59 -17.17
N GLU A 319 -11.02 -16.18 -17.84
CA GLU A 319 -11.15 -17.64 -17.99
C GLU A 319 -9.93 -18.24 -18.73
N GLU A 320 -9.54 -17.66 -19.87
CA GLU A 320 -8.38 -18.14 -20.65
C GLU A 320 -7.08 -18.07 -19.83
N ILE A 321 -6.89 -17.00 -19.05
CA ILE A 321 -5.75 -16.90 -18.13
C ILE A 321 -5.83 -17.98 -17.05
N GLY A 322 -7.01 -18.23 -16.49
CA GLY A 322 -7.26 -19.26 -15.49
C GLY A 322 -6.93 -20.67 -16.00
N VAL A 323 -7.39 -21.00 -17.20
CA VAL A 323 -7.13 -22.29 -17.86
C VAL A 323 -5.63 -22.53 -18.07
N GLU A 324 -4.89 -21.53 -18.53
CA GLU A 324 -3.43 -21.65 -18.68
C GLU A 324 -2.71 -21.78 -17.34
N PHE A 325 -3.19 -21.08 -16.31
CA PHE A 325 -2.63 -21.19 -14.98
C PHE A 325 -2.89 -22.55 -14.34
N GLU A 326 -4.09 -23.12 -14.53
CA GLU A 326 -4.42 -24.47 -14.07
C GLU A 326 -3.53 -25.53 -14.73
N LYS A 327 -3.30 -25.44 -16.05
CA LYS A 327 -2.35 -26.31 -16.77
C LYS A 327 -0.93 -26.22 -16.21
N LEU A 328 -0.49 -25.02 -15.82
CA LEU A 328 0.81 -24.82 -15.19
C LEU A 328 0.89 -25.61 -13.87
N LEU A 329 -0.13 -25.47 -13.02
CA LEU A 329 -0.20 -26.12 -11.70
C LEU A 329 -0.32 -27.64 -11.80
N SER A 330 -1.09 -28.16 -12.75
CA SER A 330 -1.33 -29.59 -12.91
C SER A 330 -0.14 -30.34 -13.55
N GLY A 331 0.66 -29.65 -14.37
CA GLY A 331 1.69 -30.31 -15.18
C GLY A 331 3.14 -29.96 -14.83
N SER A 332 3.45 -28.67 -14.70
CA SER A 332 4.84 -28.18 -14.78
C SER A 332 5.35 -27.46 -13.53
N SER A 333 4.47 -27.25 -12.54
CA SER A 333 4.81 -26.56 -11.31
C SER A 333 5.65 -27.45 -10.39
N THR A 334 6.83 -26.97 -10.02
CA THR A 334 7.67 -27.58 -8.97
C THR A 334 7.34 -27.03 -7.59
N ASN A 335 6.72 -25.85 -7.51
CA ASN A 335 6.30 -25.21 -6.26
C ASN A 335 4.98 -24.44 -6.47
N PRO A 336 3.83 -25.12 -6.36
CA PRO A 336 2.51 -24.52 -6.61
C PRO A 336 2.23 -23.26 -5.78
N ASN A 337 2.66 -23.25 -4.52
CA ASN A 337 2.45 -22.11 -3.63
C ASN A 337 3.20 -20.86 -4.10
N GLN A 338 4.43 -21.03 -4.62
CA GLN A 338 5.19 -19.91 -5.16
C GLN A 338 4.61 -19.45 -6.50
N ASP A 339 4.12 -20.38 -7.33
CA ASP A 339 3.49 -20.04 -8.61
C ASP A 339 2.18 -19.27 -8.41
N ILE A 340 1.36 -19.65 -7.41
CA ILE A 340 0.16 -18.88 -7.01
C ILE A 340 0.53 -17.48 -6.53
N LYS A 341 1.56 -17.35 -5.69
CA LYS A 341 2.04 -16.03 -5.25
C LYS A 341 2.54 -15.18 -6.41
N ASN A 342 3.29 -15.78 -7.33
CA ASN A 342 3.80 -15.10 -8.52
C ASN A 342 2.67 -14.67 -9.43
N PHE A 343 1.66 -15.52 -9.64
CA PHE A 343 0.47 -15.21 -10.43
C PHE A 343 -0.30 -14.02 -9.85
N ARG A 344 -0.56 -14.03 -8.53
CA ARG A 344 -1.18 -12.88 -7.84
C ARG A 344 -0.32 -11.63 -7.89
N LYS A 345 1.00 -11.75 -7.81
CA LYS A 345 1.90 -10.59 -7.77
C LYS A 345 2.12 -9.96 -9.14
N TYR A 346 2.38 -10.77 -10.16
CA TYR A 346 2.85 -10.34 -11.48
C TYR A 346 1.87 -10.65 -12.62
N GLY A 347 0.87 -11.49 -12.38
CA GLY A 347 0.05 -12.10 -13.43
C GLY A 347 0.69 -13.38 -14.01
N PRO A 348 0.10 -13.94 -15.08
CA PRO A 348 0.64 -15.10 -15.78
C PRO A 348 2.08 -14.88 -16.26
N LEU A 349 2.98 -15.84 -16.01
CA LEU A 349 4.35 -15.85 -16.55
C LEU A 349 4.44 -16.52 -17.92
N LYS A 350 3.44 -17.32 -18.25
CA LYS A 350 3.24 -17.98 -19.53
C LYS A 350 1.78 -17.81 -19.90
N SER A 351 1.52 -17.70 -21.18
CA SER A 351 0.21 -17.38 -21.72
C SER A 351 -0.04 -18.17 -23.00
N SER A 352 -1.32 -18.38 -23.30
CA SER A 352 -1.73 -19.03 -24.54
C SER A 352 -1.36 -18.18 -25.75
N LYS A 353 -1.39 -18.80 -26.94
CA LYS A 353 -1.15 -18.09 -28.19
C LYS A 353 -2.15 -16.93 -28.37
N ILE A 354 -3.40 -17.11 -27.95
CA ILE A 354 -4.46 -16.11 -28.09
C ILE A 354 -4.11 -14.84 -27.32
N ILE A 355 -3.71 -14.96 -26.05
CA ILE A 355 -3.33 -13.82 -25.22
C ILE A 355 -2.11 -13.09 -25.79
N LYS A 356 -1.13 -13.82 -26.30
CA LYS A 356 0.06 -13.24 -26.95
C LYS A 356 -0.30 -12.48 -28.23
N ASP A 357 -1.22 -13.00 -29.02
CA ASP A 357 -1.71 -12.36 -30.24
C ASP A 357 -2.42 -11.03 -29.90
N ILE A 358 -3.28 -11.03 -28.86
CA ILE A 358 -3.96 -9.82 -28.37
C ILE A 358 -2.94 -8.77 -27.90
N TYR A 359 -1.98 -9.17 -27.07
CA TYR A 359 -0.93 -8.25 -26.60
C TYR A 359 -0.11 -7.67 -27.77
N SER A 360 0.30 -8.52 -28.71
CA SER A 360 1.12 -8.11 -29.86
C SER A 360 0.38 -7.13 -30.75
N HIS A 361 -0.89 -7.39 -31.03
CA HIS A 361 -1.76 -6.49 -31.79
C HIS A 361 -1.88 -5.13 -31.10
N ARG A 362 -2.22 -5.12 -29.81
CA ARG A 362 -2.38 -3.87 -29.06
C ARG A 362 -1.07 -3.07 -28.96
N LYS A 363 0.07 -3.75 -28.79
CA LYS A 363 1.40 -3.13 -28.81
C LYS A 363 1.70 -2.47 -30.16
N GLN A 364 1.34 -3.11 -31.27
CA GLN A 364 1.49 -2.54 -32.60
C GLN A 364 0.66 -1.25 -32.75
N VAL A 365 -0.62 -1.27 -32.34
CA VAL A 365 -1.50 -0.09 -32.36
C VAL A 365 -0.91 1.07 -31.57
N GLN A 366 -0.27 0.80 -30.42
CA GLN A 366 0.40 1.83 -29.62
C GLN A 366 1.60 2.45 -30.35
N LEU A 367 2.41 1.62 -31.02
CA LEU A 367 3.58 2.07 -31.77
C LEU A 367 3.19 2.89 -33.00
N GLU A 368 2.11 2.53 -33.68
CA GLU A 368 1.56 3.30 -34.80
C GLU A 368 1.05 4.67 -34.32
N SER A 369 0.25 4.69 -33.25
CA SER A 369 -0.26 5.93 -32.64
C SER A 369 0.86 6.87 -32.14
N ALA A 370 2.01 6.31 -31.74
CA ALA A 370 3.17 7.07 -31.29
C ALA A 370 4.01 7.66 -32.44
N LYS A 371 3.90 7.12 -33.66
CA LYS A 371 4.58 7.66 -34.85
C LYS A 371 3.80 8.79 -35.51
N GLU A 372 2.49 8.84 -35.29
CA GLU A 372 1.60 9.90 -35.81
C GLU A 372 1.63 11.19 -34.98
N LYS A 373 2.22 11.14 -33.78
CA LYS A 373 2.48 12.30 -32.90
C LYS A 373 3.90 12.77 -33.06
#